data_AF-A0A3B0RPQ2-F1
#
_entry.id   AF-A0A3B0RPQ2-F1
#
_cell.length_a   1.000
_cell.length_b   1.000
_cell.length_c   1.000
_cell.angle_alpha   90.00
_cell.angle_beta   90.00
_cell.angle_gamma   90.00
#
_symmetry.space_group_name_H-M   'P 1'
#
loop_
_entity.id
_entity.type
_entity.pdbx_description
1 polymer ?
#
loop_
_entity_poly.entity_id
_entity_poly.type
_entity_poly.pdbx_seq_one_letter_code
_entity_poly.pdbx_strand_id
1 'polypeptide(L)'
;MSYTLWHIDGESLVKRRPRMEIVGKTFMLYDQQWRSEPVFFGDLIYHGKEGEAHVFGLEDGIKGRPKWRLGLKGEIPPELAGLLPETKKPAISNIGMLIIAFLCLGIIWFVAA
;
A
#
# COMPACT_ATOMS: atom_id res chain seq x y z
N MET A 1 16.14 1.35 -19.61
CA MET A 1 14.90 0.91 -18.95
C MET A 1 15.25 -0.09 -17.85
N SER A 2 15.57 0.39 -16.65
CA SER A 2 15.70 -0.48 -15.48
C SER A 2 14.91 0.13 -14.34
N TYR A 3 13.96 -0.62 -13.80
CA TYR A 3 13.34 -0.31 -12.52
C TYR A 3 14.06 -1.08 -11.42
N THR A 4 13.96 -0.58 -10.21
CA THR A 4 14.44 -1.26 -9.00
C THR A 4 13.27 -1.58 -8.10
N LEU A 5 13.33 -2.75 -7.48
CA LEU A 5 12.32 -3.24 -6.57
C LEU A 5 12.96 -3.48 -5.20
N TRP A 6 12.28 -3.03 -4.16
CA TRP A 6 12.61 -3.43 -2.79
C TRP A 6 11.37 -3.92 -2.06
N HIS A 7 11.58 -4.78 -1.07
CA HIS A 7 10.51 -5.43 -0.32
C HIS A 7 10.86 -5.49 1.17
N ILE A 8 9.84 -5.35 2.02
CA ILE A 8 9.85 -5.60 3.45
C ILE A 8 8.77 -6.64 3.73
N ASP A 9 9.15 -7.78 4.33
CA ASP A 9 8.26 -8.92 4.58
C ASP A 9 7.21 -8.66 5.67
N GLY A 10 7.47 -7.68 6.54
CA GLY A 10 6.58 -7.27 7.62
C GLY A 10 6.87 -7.97 8.94
N GLU A 11 7.71 -9.01 8.93
CA GLU A 11 8.26 -9.64 10.13
C GLU A 11 9.52 -8.90 10.58
N SER A 12 10.37 -8.53 9.62
CA SER A 12 11.57 -7.74 9.79
C SER A 12 11.42 -6.37 9.10
N LEU A 13 12.20 -5.37 9.52
CA LEU A 13 12.28 -4.07 8.82
C LEU A 13 13.38 -4.06 7.74
N VAL A 14 13.88 -5.23 7.35
CA VAL A 14 14.98 -5.36 6.40
C VAL A 14 14.46 -5.13 4.98
N LYS A 15 15.03 -4.14 4.29
CA LYS A 15 14.77 -3.91 2.85
C LYS A 15 15.57 -4.90 2.01
N ARG A 16 14.87 -5.88 1.43
CA ARG A 16 15.43 -6.84 0.46
C ARG A 16 15.25 -6.32 -0.97
N ARG A 17 16.01 -6.84 -1.93
CA ARG A 17 15.91 -6.48 -3.35
C ARG A 17 15.57 -7.71 -4.21
N PRO A 18 14.38 -8.32 -4.00
CA PRO A 18 14.01 -9.49 -4.76
C PRO A 18 13.73 -9.14 -6.22
N ARG A 19 13.71 -10.16 -7.07
CA ARG A 19 13.13 -10.11 -8.40
C ARG A 19 11.64 -10.43 -8.32
N MET A 20 10.83 -9.75 -9.12
CA MET A 20 9.41 -10.05 -9.24
C MET A 20 9.18 -10.93 -10.47
N GLU A 21 8.39 -11.98 -10.29
CA GLU A 21 7.84 -12.78 -11.38
C GLU A 21 6.32 -12.63 -11.39
N ILE A 22 5.76 -12.39 -12.57
CA ILE A 22 4.33 -12.15 -12.77
C ILE A 22 3.71 -13.41 -13.35
N VAL A 23 2.65 -13.90 -12.71
CA VAL A 23 1.88 -15.06 -13.17
C VAL A 23 0.41 -14.67 -13.20
N GLY A 24 -0.09 -14.35 -14.40
CA GLY A 24 -1.46 -13.87 -14.60
C GLY A 24 -1.73 -12.57 -13.83
N LYS A 25 -2.63 -12.62 -12.84
CA LYS A 25 -2.99 -11.49 -11.96
C LYS A 25 -2.27 -11.51 -10.61
N THR A 26 -1.32 -12.41 -10.45
CA THR A 26 -0.51 -12.55 -9.24
C THR A 26 0.95 -12.27 -9.52
N PHE A 27 1.70 -12.00 -8.47
CA PHE A 27 3.15 -11.94 -8.53
C PHE A 27 3.77 -12.69 -7.37
N MET A 28 5.01 -13.13 -7.57
CA MET A 28 5.85 -13.73 -6.56
C MET A 28 7.19 -13.00 -6.50
N LEU A 29 7.73 -12.87 -5.30
CA LEU A 29 9.03 -12.28 -5.06
C LEU A 29 10.06 -13.39 -4.85
N TYR A 30 11.19 -13.25 -5.52
CA TYR A 30 12.28 -14.21 -5.48
C TYR A 30 13.57 -13.53 -5.04
N ASP A 31 14.19 -14.10 -4.03
CA ASP A 31 15.56 -13.85 -3.63
C ASP A 31 16.35 -15.17 -3.72
N GLN A 32 17.68 -15.12 -3.64
CA GLN A 32 18.54 -16.28 -3.90
C GLN A 32 18.18 -17.54 -3.09
N GLN A 33 17.65 -17.37 -1.88
CA GLN A 33 17.31 -18.46 -0.95
C GLN A 33 15.85 -18.43 -0.49
N TRP A 34 15.03 -17.55 -1.07
CA TRP A 34 13.68 -17.32 -0.57
C TRP A 34 12.73 -17.00 -1.71
N ARG A 35 11.51 -17.55 -1.62
CA ARG A 35 10.40 -17.24 -2.50
C ARG A 35 9.20 -16.85 -1.64
N SER A 36 8.52 -15.79 -2.02
CA SER A 36 7.26 -15.42 -1.36
C SER A 36 6.12 -16.33 -1.82
N GLU A 37 5.07 -16.39 -1.01
CA GLU A 37 3.76 -16.81 -1.48
C GLU A 37 3.27 -15.92 -2.65
N PRO A 38 2.38 -16.44 -3.52
CA PRO A 38 1.72 -15.63 -4.52
C PRO A 38 0.89 -14.50 -3.89
N VAL A 39 1.01 -13.30 -4.44
CA VAL A 39 0.26 -12.11 -4.01
C VAL A 39 -0.56 -11.60 -5.18
N PHE A 40 -1.84 -11.31 -4.98
CA PHE A 40 -2.67 -10.69 -6.01
C PHE A 40 -2.34 -9.20 -6.11
N PHE A 41 -2.23 -8.70 -7.33
CA PHE A 41 -2.09 -7.25 -7.54
C PHE A 41 -3.28 -6.46 -7.01
N GLY A 42 -4.47 -7.07 -6.99
CA GLY A 42 -5.70 -6.47 -6.45
C GLY A 42 -5.69 -6.26 -4.94
N ASP A 43 -4.81 -6.94 -4.21
CA ASP A 43 -4.67 -6.80 -2.75
C ASP A 43 -3.67 -5.69 -2.38
N LEU A 44 -2.98 -5.12 -3.37
CA LEU A 44 -2.06 -4.02 -3.15
C LEU A 44 -2.81 -2.72 -2.89
N ILE A 45 -2.40 -2.02 -1.85
CA ILE A 45 -2.80 -0.63 -1.60
C ILE A 45 -1.64 0.28 -1.91
N TYR A 46 -1.89 1.40 -2.58
CA TYR A 46 -0.88 2.44 -2.76
C TYR A 46 -0.73 3.30 -1.49
N HIS A 47 0.47 3.35 -0.92
CA HIS A 47 0.80 4.12 0.29
C HIS A 47 1.46 5.48 0.00
N GLY A 48 1.75 5.80 -1.26
CA GLY A 48 2.42 7.05 -1.63
C GLY A 48 3.84 6.85 -2.14
N LYS A 49 4.62 7.93 -2.12
CA LYS A 49 6.03 7.93 -2.54
C LYS A 49 6.96 8.01 -1.34
N GLU A 50 8.02 7.20 -1.35
CA GLU A 50 9.19 7.35 -0.48
C GLU A 50 10.42 7.66 -1.33
N GLY A 51 10.89 8.91 -1.27
CA GLY A 51 11.88 9.41 -2.22
C GLY A 51 11.34 9.29 -3.65
N GLU A 52 12.04 8.53 -4.49
CA GLU A 52 11.64 8.27 -5.88
C GLU A 52 10.89 6.94 -6.06
N ALA A 53 10.65 6.18 -4.99
CA ALA A 53 9.95 4.90 -5.07
C ALA A 53 8.44 5.08 -4.81
N HIS A 54 7.62 4.50 -5.67
CA HIS A 54 6.20 4.26 -5.42
C HIS A 54 6.06 3.08 -4.45
N VAL A 55 5.36 3.28 -3.33
CA VAL A 55 5.25 2.31 -2.25
C VAL A 55 3.85 1.72 -2.19
N PHE A 56 3.80 0.40 -2.09
CA PHE A 56 2.60 -0.40 -1.97
C PHE A 56 2.65 -1.24 -0.68
N GLY A 57 1.48 -1.55 -0.14
CA GLY A 57 1.27 -2.39 1.04
C GLY A 57 0.18 -3.42 0.74
N LEU A 58 -0.19 -4.25 1.71
CA LEU A 58 -1.26 -5.23 1.57
C LEU A 58 -2.46 -4.89 2.44
N GLU A 59 -3.67 -4.95 1.85
CA GLU A 59 -4.93 -5.01 2.58
C GLU A 59 -5.35 -6.46 2.78
N ASP A 60 -4.68 -7.17 3.69
CA ASP A 60 -5.18 -8.48 4.09
C ASP A 60 -6.29 -8.26 5.12
N GLY A 61 -7.55 -8.36 4.69
CA GLY A 61 -8.74 -8.01 5.48
C GLY A 61 -8.88 -8.76 6.82
N ILE A 62 -8.14 -9.87 7.01
CA ILE A 62 -8.18 -10.68 8.25
C ILE A 62 -6.88 -10.53 9.05
N LYS A 63 -5.74 -10.35 8.39
CA LYS A 63 -4.43 -10.17 9.04
C LYS A 63 -3.69 -9.03 8.37
N GLY A 64 -4.14 -7.80 8.60
CA GLY A 64 -3.43 -6.61 8.13
C GLY A 64 -1.94 -6.80 8.41
N ARG A 65 -1.12 -6.79 7.35
CA ARG A 65 0.33 -6.87 7.45
C ARG A 65 0.86 -5.44 7.32
N PRO A 66 0.66 -4.56 8.34
CA PRO A 66 0.92 -3.12 8.21
C PRO A 66 2.39 -2.80 7.92
N LYS A 67 3.28 -3.75 8.18
CA LYS A 67 4.72 -3.63 7.97
C LYS A 67 5.17 -4.22 6.63
N TRP A 68 4.30 -4.96 5.91
CA TRP A 68 4.64 -5.47 4.59
C TRP A 68 4.63 -4.30 3.61
N ARG A 69 5.72 -4.15 2.85
CA ARG A 69 5.88 -3.02 1.93
C ARG A 69 6.63 -3.45 0.68
N LEU A 70 6.21 -2.92 -0.45
CA LEU A 70 6.85 -3.10 -1.75
C LEU A 70 7.10 -1.74 -2.36
N GLY A 71 8.34 -1.45 -2.72
CA GLY A 71 8.70 -0.22 -3.40
C GLY A 71 9.21 -0.45 -4.80
N LEU A 72 8.68 0.32 -5.74
CA LEU A 72 9.07 0.32 -7.15
C LEU A 72 9.63 1.70 -7.51
N LYS A 73 10.87 1.75 -8.00
CA LYS A 73 11.53 2.98 -8.42
C LYS A 73 12.02 2.86 -9.86
N GLY A 74 11.89 3.94 -10.62
CA GLY A 74 12.36 4.04 -11.99
C GLY A 74 11.26 3.81 -13.00
N GLU A 75 11.64 3.45 -14.21
CA GLU A 75 10.72 3.27 -15.34
C GLU A 75 10.05 1.90 -15.26
N ILE A 76 8.85 1.86 -14.68
CA ILE A 76 8.04 0.64 -14.54
C ILE A 76 7.50 0.24 -15.92
N PRO A 77 7.73 -1.00 -16.39
CA PRO A 77 7.22 -1.45 -17.69
C PRO A 77 5.70 -1.29 -17.78
N PRO A 78 5.14 -0.90 -18.95
CA PRO A 78 3.70 -0.68 -19.11
C PRO A 78 2.84 -1.89 -18.71
N GLU A 79 3.34 -3.11 -18.95
CA GLU A 79 2.69 -4.36 -18.56
C GLU A 79 2.51 -4.48 -17.05
N LEU A 80 3.51 -4.07 -16.26
CA LEU A 80 3.44 -4.04 -14.81
C LEU A 80 2.62 -2.84 -14.32
N ALA A 81 2.79 -1.67 -14.95
CA ALA A 81 2.04 -0.46 -14.59
C ALA A 81 0.53 -0.64 -14.73
N GLY A 82 0.06 -1.42 -15.72
CA GLY A 82 -1.36 -1.74 -15.92
C GLY A 82 -1.93 -2.73 -14.90
N LEU A 83 -1.08 -3.46 -14.18
CA LEU A 83 -1.50 -4.40 -13.12
C LEU A 83 -1.48 -3.75 -11.74
N LEU A 84 -0.64 -2.74 -11.53
CA LEU A 84 -0.54 -2.06 -10.24
C LEU A 84 -1.83 -1.29 -9.93
N PRO A 85 -2.21 -1.21 -8.64
CA PRO A 85 -3.36 -0.42 -8.24
C PRO A 85 -3.14 1.04 -8.61
N GLU A 86 -4.21 1.71 -9.04
CA GLU A 86 -4.16 3.12 -9.38
C GLU A 86 -3.61 3.93 -8.21
N THR A 87 -2.77 4.91 -8.53
CA THR A 87 -2.30 5.92 -7.58
C THR A 87 -3.46 6.84 -7.19
N LYS A 88 -4.47 6.31 -6.48
CA LYS A 88 -5.55 7.12 -5.95
C LYS A 88 -5.00 7.94 -4.79
N LYS A 89 -5.11 9.26 -4.89
CA LYS A 89 -4.87 10.15 -3.75
C LYS A 89 -5.84 9.72 -2.64
N PRO A 90 -5.41 9.61 -1.38
CA PRO A 90 -6.36 9.36 -0.30
C PRO A 90 -7.40 10.48 -0.34
N ALA A 91 -8.64 10.13 -0.67
CA ALA A 91 -9.75 11.04 -0.50
C ALA A 91 -9.92 11.18 1.01
N ILE A 92 -9.36 12.24 1.59
CA ILE A 92 -9.69 12.64 2.95
C ILE A 92 -11.18 12.92 2.94
N SER A 93 -11.97 11.93 3.37
CA SER A 93 -13.40 12.09 3.50
C SER A 93 -13.63 12.88 4.78
N ASN A 94 -13.92 14.17 4.65
CA ASN A 94 -14.23 15.09 5.75
C ASN A 94 -15.48 14.69 6.58
N ILE A 95 -16.11 13.55 6.27
CA ILE A 95 -17.25 12.99 6.97
C ILE A 95 -16.95 12.79 8.46
N GLY A 96 -15.76 12.31 8.82
CA GLY A 96 -15.35 12.17 10.22
C GLY A 96 -15.29 13.50 10.98
N MET A 97 -14.89 14.58 10.30
CA MET A 97 -14.82 15.93 10.88
C MET A 97 -16.21 16.52 11.12
N LEU A 98 -17.18 16.22 10.25
CA LEU A 98 -18.57 16.69 10.39
C LEU A 98 -19.27 16.04 11.60
N ILE A 99 -19.02 14.75 11.86
CA ILE A 99 -19.57 14.05 13.04
C ILE A 99 -19.05 14.68 14.34
N ILE A 100 -17.76 14.99 14.40
CA ILE A 100 -17.14 15.65 15.57
C ILE A 100 -17.73 17.06 15.75
N ALA A 101 -17.91 17.82 14.68
CA ALA A 101 -18.49 19.16 14.74
C ALA A 101 -19.94 19.14 15.29
N PHE A 102 -20.76 18.18 14.85
CA PHE A 102 -22.14 18.02 15.35
C PHE A 102 -22.18 17.65 16.84
N LEU A 103 -21.30 16.75 17.29
CA LEU A 103 -21.18 16.39 18.70
C LEU A 103 -20.81 17.60 19.57
N CYS A 104 -19.82 18.39 19.16
CA CYS A 104 -19.45 19.61 19.87
C CYS A 104 -20.61 20.61 19.96
N LEU A 105 -21.36 20.79 18.87
CA LEU A 105 -22.48 21.73 18.82
C LEU A 105 -23.64 21.27 19.72
N GLY A 106 -23.91 19.96 19.78
CA GLY A 106 -24.88 19.38 20.69
C GLY A 106 -24.52 19.55 22.18
N ILE A 107 -23.25 19.39 22.53
CA ILE A 107 -22.77 19.61 23.90
C ILE A 107 -22.94 21.08 24.32
N ILE A 108 -22.56 22.03 23.45
CA ILE A 108 -22.72 23.46 23.73
C ILE A 108 -24.20 23.80 23.94
N TRP A 109 -25.09 23.25 23.11
CA TRP A 109 -26.53 23.49 23.21
C TRP A 109 -27.13 22.90 24.50
N PHE A 110 -26.67 21.72 24.93
CA PHE A 110 -27.10 21.09 26.17
C PHE A 110 -26.58 21.81 27.42
N VAL A 111 -25.38 22.40 27.36
CA VAL A 111 -24.82 23.21 28.46
C VAL A 111 -25.47 24.61 28.54
N ALA A 112 -26.02 25.11 27.42
CA ALA A 112 -26.68 26.41 27.35
C ALA A 112 -28.20 26.37 27.63
N ALA A 113 -28.79 25.19 27.78
CA ALA A 113 -30.19 24.95 28.13
C ALA A 113 -30.37 24.73 29.63
#